data_AF-A0A7C5YBI1-F1
#
_entry.id   AF-A0A7C5YBI1-F1
#
_cell.length_a   1.000
_cell.length_b   1.000
_cell.length_c   1.000
_cell.angle_alpha   90.00
_cell.angle_beta   90.00
_cell.angle_gamma   90.00
#
_symmetry.space_group_name_H-M   'P 1'
#
loop_
_entity.id
_entity.type
_entity.pdbx_description
1 polymer ?
#
loop_
_entity_poly.entity_id
_entity_poly.type
_entity_poly.pdbx_seq_one_letter_code
_entity_poly.pdbx_strand_id
1 'polypeptide(L)'
;MKVFKDESELIDACLKLFDSIAIHMGRNVYVGGLEIDLIVVVPDILRPSVHVFEVKRRPKLKLLKQLSTRVLISDYVYVVLPYTAYSWAFTYVPDYVGVVIVDKFLNPHIIRLPRWLGNGGVLLNLMFKH
;
A
#
# COMPACT_ATOMS: atom_id res chain seq x y z
N MET A 1 21.80 7.24 12.21
CA MET A 1 20.78 6.83 11.20
C MET A 1 19.49 6.52 11.94
N LYS A 2 18.37 7.21 11.65
CA LYS A 2 17.10 6.97 12.37
C LYS A 2 16.58 5.57 12.02
N VAL A 3 16.26 4.78 13.04
CA VAL A 3 15.59 3.49 12.91
C VAL A 3 14.13 3.73 13.24
N PHE A 4 13.22 3.44 12.32
CA PHE A 4 11.78 3.49 12.58
C PHE A 4 11.43 2.55 13.71
N LYS A 5 10.65 3.02 14.69
CA LYS A 5 10.36 2.25 15.91
C LYS A 5 9.47 1.05 15.58
N ASP A 6 8.46 1.26 14.74
CA ASP A 6 7.50 0.26 14.27
C ASP A 6 7.03 0.57 12.83
N GLU A 7 6.14 -0.26 12.30
CA GLU A 7 5.52 -0.06 10.97
C GLU A 7 4.39 0.98 11.01
N SER A 8 3.87 1.33 12.20
CA SER A 8 2.83 2.36 12.36
C SER A 8 3.34 3.73 11.94
N GLU A 9 4.59 4.09 12.29
CA GLU A 9 5.21 5.35 11.83
C GLU A 9 5.22 5.47 10.29
N LEU A 10 5.43 4.34 9.59
CA LEU A 10 5.45 4.30 8.13
C LEU A 10 4.04 4.39 7.53
N ILE A 11 3.06 3.73 8.16
CA ILE A 11 1.64 3.82 7.80
C ILE A 11 1.16 5.27 7.96
N ASP A 12 1.45 5.90 9.10
CA ASP A 12 1.06 7.28 9.39
C ASP A 12 1.67 8.26 8.41
N ALA A 13 2.94 8.05 8.03
CA ALA A 13 3.56 8.86 6.99
C ALA A 13 2.81 8.73 5.67
N CYS A 14 2.41 7.53 5.26
CA CYS A 14 1.76 7.29 3.97
C CYS A 14 0.33 7.81 3.89
N LEU A 15 -0.42 7.78 4.99
CA LEU A 15 -1.79 8.32 5.01
C LEU A 15 -1.86 9.78 4.60
N LYS A 16 -0.84 10.57 4.95
CA LYS A 16 -0.72 11.99 4.56
C LYS A 16 -0.74 12.22 3.05
N LEU A 17 -0.39 11.21 2.23
CA LEU A 17 -0.48 11.31 0.77
C LEU A 17 -1.93 11.39 0.27
N PHE A 18 -2.88 10.90 1.05
CA PHE A 18 -4.27 10.68 0.64
C PHE A 18 -5.31 11.42 1.49
N ASP A 19 -4.89 12.08 2.58
CA ASP A 19 -5.76 12.78 3.53
C ASP A 19 -6.78 13.72 2.88
N SER A 20 -6.45 14.36 1.75
CA SER A 20 -7.33 15.32 1.07
C SER A 20 -8.23 14.71 -0.02
N ILE A 21 -8.01 13.45 -0.40
CA ILE A 21 -8.69 12.83 -1.55
C ILE A 21 -9.40 11.52 -1.22
N ALA A 22 -9.03 10.85 -0.14
CA ALA A 22 -9.62 9.58 0.23
C ALA A 22 -11.04 9.75 0.78
N ILE A 23 -11.96 8.91 0.32
CA ILE A 23 -13.29 8.78 0.95
C ILE A 23 -13.27 7.76 2.09
N HIS A 24 -12.30 6.85 2.08
CA HIS A 24 -12.10 5.90 3.16
C HIS A 24 -10.62 5.52 3.28
N MET A 25 -10.14 5.41 4.51
CA MET A 25 -8.81 4.89 4.82
C MET A 25 -8.92 3.94 6.00
N GLY A 26 -8.28 2.77 5.89
CA GLY A 26 -8.28 1.75 6.93
C GLY A 26 -6.86 1.25 7.19
N ARG A 27 -6.52 1.08 8.47
CA ARG A 27 -5.23 0.55 8.93
C ARG A 27 -5.43 -0.88 9.44
N ASN A 28 -4.50 -1.78 9.12
CA ASN A 28 -4.50 -3.18 9.56
C ASN A 28 -5.88 -3.85 9.39
N VAL A 29 -6.46 -3.68 8.20
CA VAL A 29 -7.83 -4.12 7.90
C VAL A 29 -7.82 -5.62 7.66
N TYR A 30 -8.71 -6.35 8.34
CA TYR A 30 -8.93 -7.76 8.09
C TYR A 30 -10.16 -7.96 7.21
N VAL A 31 -9.96 -8.49 5.99
CA VAL A 31 -11.02 -8.64 4.99
C VAL A 31 -10.81 -9.91 4.18
N GLY A 32 -11.85 -10.76 4.08
CA GLY A 32 -11.78 -12.01 3.32
C GLY A 32 -10.67 -12.97 3.77
N GLY A 33 -10.33 -12.97 5.07
CA GLY A 33 -9.25 -13.81 5.61
C GLY A 33 -7.84 -13.23 5.41
N LEU A 34 -7.73 -11.99 4.94
CA LEU A 34 -6.48 -11.31 4.67
C LEU A 34 -6.35 -10.08 5.56
N GLU A 35 -5.22 -9.98 6.25
CA GLU A 35 -4.80 -8.73 6.92
C GLU A 35 -4.08 -7.85 5.90
N ILE A 36 -4.50 -6.59 5.78
CA ILE A 36 -3.94 -5.59 4.87
C ILE A 36 -3.48 -4.39 5.70
N ASP A 37 -2.20 -4.04 5.59
CA ASP A 37 -1.60 -3.00 6.44
C ASP A 37 -2.28 -1.63 6.26
N LEU A 38 -2.56 -1.23 5.01
CA LEU A 38 -3.27 0.00 4.70
C LEU A 38 -4.12 -0.14 3.42
N ILE A 39 -5.38 0.28 3.52
CA ILE A 39 -6.31 0.44 2.40
C ILE A 39 -6.69 1.91 2.28
N VAL A 40 -6.67 2.42 1.06
CA VAL A 40 -7.19 3.74 0.72
C VAL A 40 -8.19 3.59 -0.42
N VAL A 41 -9.38 4.16 -0.24
CA VAL A 41 -10.42 4.22 -1.27
C VAL A 41 -10.56 5.67 -1.71
N VAL A 42 -10.43 5.91 -3.00
CA VAL A 42 -10.45 7.24 -3.62
C VAL A 42 -11.65 7.33 -4.59
N PRO A 43 -12.36 8.47 -4.67
CA PRO A 43 -13.36 8.70 -5.70
C PRO A 43 -12.78 8.52 -7.09
N ASP A 44 -13.55 7.90 -7.99
CA ASP A 44 -13.18 7.75 -9.40
C ASP A 44 -14.47 7.63 -10.23
N ILE A 45 -14.36 7.83 -11.54
CA ILE A 45 -15.48 8.08 -12.45
C ILE A 45 -16.43 6.88 -12.54
N LEU A 46 -15.89 5.67 -12.62
CA LEU A 46 -16.67 4.45 -12.83
C LEU A 46 -17.17 3.84 -11.52
N ARG A 47 -16.27 3.77 -10.54
CA ARG A 47 -16.49 3.31 -9.17
C ARG A 47 -15.30 3.78 -8.32
N PRO A 48 -15.41 3.86 -7.00
CA PRO A 48 -14.24 4.16 -6.17
C PRO A 48 -13.06 3.21 -6.47
N SER A 49 -11.88 3.80 -6.55
CA SER A 49 -10.61 3.11 -6.79
C SER A 49 -10.00 2.65 -5.48
N VAL A 50 -9.51 1.40 -5.44
CA VAL A 50 -8.94 0.77 -4.25
C VAL A 50 -7.42 0.68 -4.35
N HIS A 51 -6.75 1.38 -3.46
CA HIS A 51 -5.30 1.36 -3.30
C HIS A 51 -4.94 0.55 -2.06
N VAL A 52 -4.12 -0.48 -2.24
CA VAL A 52 -3.63 -1.34 -1.15
C VAL A 52 -2.14 -1.12 -0.96
N PHE A 53 -1.73 -0.97 0.28
CA PHE A 53 -0.34 -0.74 0.67
C PHE A 53 0.13 -1.85 1.59
N GLU A 54 1.22 -2.50 1.23
CA GLU A 54 1.99 -3.38 2.13
C GLU A 54 3.17 -2.60 2.69
N VAL A 55 3.18 -2.40 4.00
CA VAL A 55 4.15 -1.59 4.71
C VAL A 55 5.14 -2.49 5.42
N LYS A 56 6.43 -2.35 5.11
CA LYS A 56 7.47 -3.18 5.76
C LYS A 56 8.67 -2.35 6.18
N ARG A 57 9.03 -2.44 7.46
CA ARG A 57 10.27 -1.81 7.96
C ARG A 57 11.52 -2.52 7.43
N ARG A 58 11.43 -3.83 7.24
CA ARG A 58 12.51 -4.67 6.70
C ARG A 58 11.91 -5.62 5.68
N PRO A 59 12.00 -5.33 4.37
CA PRO A 59 11.41 -6.20 3.38
C PRO A 59 12.12 -7.56 3.37
N LYS A 60 11.34 -8.60 3.12
CA LYS A 60 11.79 -10.00 2.97
C LYS A 60 11.09 -10.58 1.76
N LEU A 61 11.62 -11.66 1.17
CA LEU A 61 11.01 -12.29 -0.01
C LEU A 61 9.55 -12.73 0.21
N LYS A 62 9.11 -13.00 1.45
CA LYS A 62 7.71 -13.28 1.76
C LYS A 62 6.75 -12.14 1.37
N LEU A 63 7.23 -10.90 1.35
CA LEU A 63 6.47 -9.74 0.91
C LEU A 63 5.99 -9.89 -0.53
N LEU A 64 6.80 -10.49 -1.41
CA LEU A 64 6.42 -10.69 -2.81
C LEU A 64 5.18 -11.59 -2.96
N LYS A 65 5.03 -12.57 -2.05
CA LYS A 65 3.82 -13.39 -1.97
C LYS A 65 2.62 -12.57 -1.53
N GLN A 66 2.79 -11.71 -0.51
CA GLN A 66 1.73 -10.80 -0.05
C GLN A 66 1.27 -9.88 -1.19
N LEU A 67 2.22 -9.23 -1.90
CA LEU A 67 1.93 -8.37 -3.04
C LEU A 67 1.16 -9.11 -4.14
N SER A 68 1.56 -10.35 -4.45
CA SER A 68 0.85 -11.18 -5.46
C SER A 68 -0.61 -11.41 -5.06
N THR A 69 -0.89 -11.67 -3.79
CA THR A 69 -2.27 -11.78 -3.29
C THR A 69 -3.02 -10.46 -3.39
N ARG A 70 -2.37 -9.30 -3.16
CA ARG A 70 -3.03 -7.99 -3.22
C ARG A 70 -3.41 -7.58 -4.63
N VAL A 71 -2.61 -7.95 -5.62
CA VAL A 71 -2.89 -7.69 -7.04
C VAL A 71 -4.25 -8.24 -7.46
N LEU A 72 -4.65 -9.38 -6.90
CA LEU A 72 -5.91 -10.05 -7.24
C LEU A 72 -7.16 -9.35 -6.70
N ILE A 73 -7.00 -8.40 -5.77
CA ILE A 73 -8.12 -7.79 -5.04
C ILE A 73 -8.12 -6.27 -5.06
N SER A 74 -7.16 -5.60 -5.70
CA SER A 74 -7.03 -4.14 -5.65
C SER A 74 -6.85 -3.53 -7.03
N ASP A 75 -7.15 -2.24 -7.16
CA ASP A 75 -6.90 -1.50 -8.40
C ASP A 75 -5.44 -1.07 -8.51
N TYR A 76 -4.84 -0.74 -7.37
CA TYR A 76 -3.46 -0.31 -7.27
C TYR A 76 -2.81 -0.96 -6.05
N VAL A 77 -1.63 -1.53 -6.24
CA VAL A 77 -0.82 -2.10 -5.15
C VAL A 77 0.43 -1.26 -4.98
N TYR A 78 0.75 -0.95 -3.73
CA TYR A 78 1.97 -0.27 -3.34
C TYR A 78 2.72 -1.10 -2.31
N VAL A 79 4.04 -0.95 -2.32
CA VAL A 79 4.86 -1.26 -1.16
C VAL A 79 5.35 0.03 -0.54
N VAL A 80 5.29 0.12 0.79
CA VAL A 80 5.85 1.22 1.58
C VAL A 80 7.05 0.71 2.34
N LEU A 81 8.20 1.34 2.13
CA LEU A 81 9.47 0.93 2.74
C LEU A 81 10.22 2.15 3.30
N PRO A 82 11.11 1.97 4.29
CA PRO A 82 12.06 3.01 4.65
C PRO A 82 13.05 3.28 3.51
N TYR A 83 13.60 4.49 3.44
CA TYR A 83 14.58 4.87 2.40
C TYR A 83 15.81 3.94 2.32
N THR A 84 16.21 3.35 3.45
CA THR A 84 17.33 2.41 3.49
C THR A 84 17.07 1.12 2.71
N ALA A 85 15.82 0.81 2.38
CA ALA A 85 15.41 -0.35 1.61
C ALA A 85 15.09 -0.03 0.14
N TYR A 86 15.39 1.18 -0.33
CA TYR A 86 15.17 1.62 -1.71
C TYR A 86 15.76 0.65 -2.74
N SER A 87 17.03 0.26 -2.59
CA SER A 87 17.70 -0.62 -3.55
C SER A 87 17.04 -2.00 -3.62
N TRP A 88 16.59 -2.53 -2.49
CA TRP A 88 15.82 -3.78 -2.44
C TRP A 88 14.52 -3.66 -3.23
N ALA A 89 13.81 -2.54 -3.12
CA ALA A 89 12.58 -2.31 -3.84
C ALA A 89 12.77 -2.35 -5.36
N PHE A 90 13.82 -1.69 -5.85
CA PHE A 90 14.15 -1.66 -7.29
C PHE A 90 14.49 -3.05 -7.84
N THR A 91 15.17 -3.88 -7.05
CA THR A 91 15.60 -5.21 -7.48
C THR A 91 14.45 -6.22 -7.50
N TYR A 92 13.58 -6.20 -6.47
CA TYR A 92 12.67 -7.33 -6.22
C TYR A 92 11.19 -7.01 -6.44
N VAL A 93 10.77 -5.75 -6.38
CA VAL A 93 9.35 -5.40 -6.42
C VAL A 93 8.91 -5.31 -7.89
N PRO A 94 7.88 -6.05 -8.32
CA PRO A 94 7.40 -6.05 -9.70
C PRO A 94 7.04 -4.66 -10.22
N ASP A 95 7.22 -4.41 -11.51
CA ASP A 95 7.08 -3.09 -12.14
C ASP A 95 5.66 -2.51 -12.10
N TYR A 96 4.64 -3.36 -12.03
CA TYR A 96 3.24 -2.96 -11.86
C TYR A 96 2.89 -2.52 -10.42
N VAL A 97 3.75 -2.79 -9.43
CA VAL A 97 3.57 -2.37 -8.04
C VAL A 97 4.24 -1.01 -7.82
N GLY A 98 3.47 -0.07 -7.28
CA GLY A 98 3.94 1.24 -6.86
C GLY A 98 4.90 1.13 -5.69
N VAL A 99 5.88 2.03 -5.60
CA VAL A 99 6.85 2.04 -4.51
C VAL A 99 6.82 3.39 -3.84
N VAL A 100 6.56 3.36 -2.54
CA VAL A 100 6.60 4.51 -1.65
C VAL A 100 7.78 4.34 -0.71
N ILE A 101 8.60 5.38 -0.61
CA ILE A 101 9.74 5.43 0.28
C ILE A 101 9.51 6.50 1.34
N VAL A 102 9.68 6.14 2.59
CA VAL A 102 9.59 7.08 3.71
C VAL A 102 10.99 7.46 4.17
N ASP A 103 11.28 8.76 4.17
CA ASP A 103 12.55 9.29 4.62
C ASP A 103 12.67 9.32 6.17
N LYS A 104 13.86 9.68 6.67
CA LYS A 104 14.11 9.77 8.12
C LYS A 104 13.25 10.81 8.85
N PHE A 105 12.60 11.72 8.13
CA PHE A 105 11.73 12.78 8.65
C PHE A 105 10.24 12.43 8.53
N LEU A 106 9.90 11.18 8.17
CA LEU A 106 8.53 10.70 7.98
C LEU A 106 7.80 11.38 6.81
N ASN A 107 8.56 11.82 5.80
CA ASN A 107 7.97 12.25 4.54
C ASN A 107 7.88 11.06 3.58
N PRO A 108 6.67 10.73 3.09
CA PRO A 108 6.50 9.71 2.07
C PRO A 108 6.82 10.28 0.68
N HIS A 109 7.47 9.49 -0.16
CA HIS A 109 7.81 9.83 -1.53
C HIS A 109 7.41 8.69 -2.45
N ILE A 110 6.57 8.96 -3.44
CA ILE A 110 6.26 7.98 -4.49
C ILE A 110 7.40 8.01 -5.49
N ILE A 111 8.22 6.96 -5.49
CA ILE A 111 9.37 6.82 -6.39
C ILE A 111 9.03 6.00 -7.65
N ARG A 112 7.94 5.24 -7.60
CA ARG A 112 7.38 4.51 -8.75
C ARG A 112 5.86 4.47 -8.62
N LEU A 113 5.16 4.88 -9.66
CA LEU A 113 3.70 4.78 -9.73
C LEU A 113 3.29 3.32 -9.99
N PRO A 114 2.18 2.84 -9.40
CA PRO A 114 1.61 1.55 -9.75
C PRO A 114 0.96 1.60 -11.13
N ARG A 115 0.71 0.41 -11.70
CA ARG A 115 -0.20 0.27 -12.86
C ARG A 115 -1.60 -0.04 -12.37
N TRP A 116 -2.60 0.37 -13.15
CA TRP A 116 -4.00 0.01 -12.89
C TRP A 116 -4.23 -1.47 -13.16
N LEU A 117 -4.82 -2.17 -12.20
CA LEU A 117 -5.10 -3.60 -12.22
C LEU A 117 -6.60 -3.92 -12.36
N GLY A 118 -7.48 -2.99 -11.99
CA GLY A 118 -8.94 -3.10 -12.14
C GLY A 118 -9.67 -4.05 -11.17
N ASN A 119 -8.97 -4.68 -10.23
CA ASN A 119 -9.53 -5.72 -9.37
C ASN A 119 -10.17 -5.21 -8.06
N GLY A 120 -10.17 -3.89 -7.81
CA GLY A 120 -10.65 -3.31 -6.55
C GLY A 120 -12.12 -3.57 -6.22
N GLY A 121 -12.94 -3.90 -7.23
CA GLY A 121 -14.33 -4.30 -7.01
C GLY A 121 -14.46 -5.56 -6.12
N VAL A 122 -13.45 -6.44 -6.12
CA VAL A 122 -13.42 -7.61 -5.22
C VAL A 122 -13.33 -7.14 -3.77
N LEU A 123 -12.40 -6.25 -3.44
CA LEU A 123 -12.24 -5.77 -2.07
C LEU A 123 -13.42 -4.93 -1.60
N LEU A 124 -13.96 -4.04 -2.46
CA LEU A 124 -15.16 -3.28 -2.14
C LEU A 124 -16.34 -4.20 -1.79
N ASN A 125 -16.56 -5.26 -2.58
CA ASN A 125 -17.60 -6.24 -2.28
C ASN A 125 -17.38 -6.92 -0.93
N LEU A 126 -16.13 -7.27 -0.60
CA LEU A 126 -15.80 -7.89 0.69
C LEU A 126 -15.93 -6.92 1.88
N MET A 127 -15.70 -5.62 1.68
CA MET A 127 -15.78 -4.60 2.72
C MET A 127 -17.21 -4.14 3.00
N PHE A 128 -18.07 -4.09 1.99
CA PHE A 128 -19.38 -3.43 2.08
C PHE A 128 -20.59 -4.35 1.89
N LYS A 129 -20.42 -5.63 1.53
CA LYS A 129 -21.53 -6.58 1.61
C LYS A 129 -21.70 -7.08 3.05
N HIS A 130 -22.53 -6.35 3.79
CA HIS A 130 -23.28 -6.83 4.94
C HIS A 130 -24.77 -6.60 4.67
#